data_AF-A0A932XGD4-F1
#
_entry.id   AF-A0A932XGD4-F1
#
_cell.length_a   1.000
_cell.length_b   1.000
_cell.length_c   1.000
_cell.angle_alpha   90.00
_cell.angle_beta   90.00
_cell.angle_gamma   90.00
#
_symmetry.space_group_name_H-M   'P 1'
#
loop_
_entity.id
_entity.type
_entity.pdbx_description
1 polymer ?
#
loop_
_entity_poly.entity_id
_entity_poly.type
_entity_poly.pdbx_seq_one_letter_code
_entity_poly.pdbx_strand_id
1 'polypeptide(L)'
;MHLPLHLEEVVGLPISPKDGKGIAPTMENVASGTYPIMRDLSLITAGPPRGLGAEFITFVLSSDGQAMVKQQGYTPVTAANSQGHHGHSRKRPGR
;
A
#
# COMPACT_ATOMS: atom_id res chain seq x y z
N MET A 1 23.53 -19.87 -5.14
CA MET A 1 24.11 -18.62 -4.63
C MET A 1 22.96 -17.68 -4.30
N HIS A 2 22.58 -17.61 -3.02
CA HIS A 2 21.56 -16.70 -2.50
C HIS A 2 22.32 -15.49 -1.95
N LEU A 3 22.21 -14.33 -2.59
CA LEU A 3 22.72 -13.09 -2.01
C LEU A 3 21.85 -12.75 -0.80
N PRO A 4 22.40 -12.66 0.42
CA PRO A 4 21.65 -12.14 1.54
C PRO A 4 21.43 -10.64 1.29
N LEU A 5 20.18 -10.21 1.26
CA LEU A 5 19.84 -8.79 1.35
C LEU A 5 20.31 -8.29 2.72
N HIS A 6 21.43 -7.59 2.75
CA HIS A 6 21.88 -6.80 3.90
C HIS A 6 20.87 -5.66 4.13
N LEU A 7 19.79 -5.93 4.86
CA LEU A 7 18.82 -4.90 5.26
C LEU A 7 19.15 -4.24 6.61
N GLU A 8 20.30 -4.53 7.22
CA GLU A 8 20.63 -4.01 8.56
C GLU A 8 21.20 -2.58 8.58
N GLU A 9 21.42 -1.92 7.44
CA GLU A 9 21.95 -0.54 7.39
C GLU A 9 20.92 0.55 7.09
N VAL A 10 19.66 0.21 6.78
CA VAL A 10 18.66 1.21 6.38
C VAL A 10 17.45 1.19 7.31
N VAL A 11 17.19 2.33 7.95
CA VAL A 11 16.04 2.53 8.85
C VAL A 11 15.13 3.61 8.30
N GLY A 12 13.84 3.33 8.24
CA GLY A 12 12.83 4.31 7.85
C GLY A 12 12.61 5.36 8.94
N LEU A 13 12.80 6.64 8.61
CA LEU A 13 12.57 7.74 9.55
C LEU A 13 11.06 8.03 9.71
N PRO A 14 10.62 8.43 10.92
CA PRO A 14 9.27 8.94 11.11
C PRO A 14 9.02 10.20 10.27
N ILE A 15 7.83 10.29 9.67
CA ILE A 15 7.43 11.45 8.87
C ILE A 15 6.35 12.24 9.61
N SER A 16 6.52 13.56 9.69
CA SER A 16 5.51 14.46 10.24
C SER A 16 4.82 15.25 9.13
N PRO A 17 3.48 15.16 8.98
CA PRO A 17 2.78 15.87 7.92
C PRO A 17 2.68 17.39 8.17
N LYS A 18 2.49 17.83 9.44
CA LYS A 18 2.27 19.25 9.79
C LYS A 18 2.66 19.64 11.24
N ASP A 19 2.43 18.78 12.22
CA ASP A 19 2.44 19.18 13.65
C ASP A 19 3.73 18.80 14.42
N GLY A 20 4.80 18.45 13.72
CA GLY A 20 6.08 18.04 14.32
C GLY A 20 6.07 16.64 14.97
N LYS A 21 4.90 16.04 15.20
CA LYS A 21 4.79 14.63 15.65
C LYS A 21 5.15 13.70 14.50
N GLY A 22 6.23 12.94 14.66
CA GLY A 22 6.66 11.93 13.70
C GLY A 22 5.79 10.67 13.78
N ILE A 23 5.41 10.14 12.62
CA ILE A 23 4.68 8.87 12.50
C ILE A 23 5.64 7.85 11.89
N ALA A 24 5.91 6.76 12.60
CA ALA A 24 6.83 5.73 12.14
C ALA A 24 6.24 4.90 10.97
N PRO A 25 7.06 4.40 10.04
CA PRO A 25 6.62 3.56 8.91
C PRO A 25 6.30 2.12 9.35
N THR A 26 5.35 1.94 10.26
CA THR A 26 4.90 0.61 10.69
C THR A 26 3.73 0.12 9.84
N MET A 27 3.54 -1.19 9.72
CA MET A 27 2.38 -1.76 9.00
C MET A 27 1.05 -1.27 9.59
N GLU A 28 0.98 -1.08 10.91
CA GLU A 28 -0.20 -0.55 11.60
C GLU A 28 -0.50 0.91 11.21
N ASN A 29 0.53 1.76 11.15
CA ASN A 29 0.36 3.15 10.74
C ASN A 29 -0.02 3.27 9.25
N VAL A 30 0.48 2.38 8.41
CA VAL A 30 0.07 2.30 6.99
C VAL A 30 -1.36 1.77 6.88
N ALA A 31 -1.72 0.70 7.58
CA ALA A 31 -3.05 0.10 7.51
C ALA A 31 -4.17 1.01 8.04
N SER A 32 -3.87 1.84 9.05
CA SER A 32 -4.78 2.85 9.60
C SER A 32 -4.86 4.13 8.77
N GLY A 33 -4.00 4.26 7.76
CA GLY A 33 -3.90 5.47 6.93
C GLY A 33 -3.25 6.68 7.60
N THR A 34 -2.66 6.50 8.79
CA THR A 34 -2.01 7.57 9.55
C THR A 34 -0.61 7.89 9.04
N TYR A 35 0.10 6.91 8.46
CA TYR A 35 1.40 7.16 7.85
C TYR A 35 1.23 7.95 6.55
N PRO A 36 1.85 9.14 6.42
CA PRO A 36 1.51 10.09 5.35
C PRO A 36 2.04 9.70 3.96
N ILE A 37 2.97 8.76 3.88
CA ILE A 37 3.55 8.29 2.61
C ILE A 37 3.08 6.86 2.37
N MET A 38 1.90 6.73 1.79
CA MET A 38 1.33 5.45 1.38
C MET A 38 0.58 5.62 0.06
N ARG A 39 0.41 4.51 -0.67
CA ARG A 39 -0.38 4.45 -1.90
C ARG A 39 -1.00 3.08 -2.03
N ASP A 40 -2.19 3.05 -2.61
CA ASP A 40 -2.82 1.80 -2.97
C ASP A 40 -2.09 1.16 -4.16
N LEU A 41 -2.06 -0.17 -4.17
CA LEU A 41 -1.62 -0.94 -5.32
C LEU A 41 -2.84 -1.31 -6.17
N SER A 42 -3.23 -0.41 -7.07
CA SER A 42 -4.42 -0.60 -7.91
C SER A 42 -4.13 -1.48 -9.14
N LEU A 43 -5.06 -2.39 -9.44
CA LEU A 43 -5.12 -3.08 -10.74
C LEU A 43 -6.04 -2.29 -11.67
N ILE A 44 -5.54 -1.87 -12.83
CA ILE A 44 -6.26 -1.01 -13.77
C ILE A 44 -6.63 -1.84 -15.01
N THR A 45 -7.90 -1.82 -15.39
CA THR A 45 -8.42 -2.55 -16.56
C THR A 45 -9.11 -1.58 -17.53
N ALA A 46 -9.02 -1.87 -18.82
CA ALA A 46 -9.78 -1.15 -19.84
C ALA A 46 -11.24 -1.65 -19.84
N GLY A 47 -12.08 -1.00 -19.02
CA GLY A 47 -13.44 -1.45 -18.78
C GLY A 47 -13.51 -2.68 -17.86
N PRO A 48 -14.69 -3.32 -17.73
CA PRO A 48 -14.87 -4.47 -16.84
C PRO A 48 -13.96 -5.65 -17.23
N PRO A 49 -13.20 -6.24 -16.30
CA PRO A 49 -12.33 -7.38 -16.59
C PRO A 49 -13.13 -8.60 -17.04
N ARG A 50 -12.55 -9.42 -17.92
CA ARG A 50 -13.14 -10.66 -18.44
C ARG A 50 -12.08 -11.74 -18.61
N GLY A 51 -12.51 -13.00 -18.67
CA GLY A 51 -11.64 -14.17 -18.85
C GLY A 51 -10.51 -14.21 -17.81
N LEU A 52 -9.30 -14.54 -18.28
CA LEU A 52 -8.10 -14.63 -17.43
C LEU A 52 -7.82 -13.36 -16.61
N GLY A 53 -8.16 -12.17 -17.12
CA GLY A 53 -7.99 -10.93 -16.37
C GLY A 53 -8.89 -10.86 -15.13
N ALA A 54 -10.14 -11.33 -15.25
CA ALA A 54 -11.07 -11.39 -14.12
C ALA A 54 -10.68 -12.49 -13.12
N GLU A 55 -10.21 -13.64 -13.62
CA GLU A 55 -9.72 -14.74 -12.78
C GLU A 55 -8.48 -14.31 -11.98
N PHE A 56 -7.54 -13.61 -12.62
CA PHE A 56 -6.36 -13.09 -11.94
C PHE A 56 -6.73 -12.07 -10.86
N ILE A 57 -7.62 -11.12 -11.14
CA ILE A 57 -8.09 -10.16 -10.13
C ILE A 57 -8.77 -10.88 -8.97
N THR A 58 -9.60 -11.88 -9.27
CA THR A 58 -10.25 -12.71 -8.24
C THR A 58 -9.22 -13.42 -7.37
N PHE A 59 -8.18 -14.00 -7.99
CA PHE A 59 -7.09 -14.65 -7.26
C PHE A 59 -6.31 -13.65 -6.38
N VAL A 60 -5.93 -12.49 -6.90
CA VAL A 60 -5.21 -11.47 -6.13
C VAL A 60 -6.02 -11.02 -4.91
N LEU A 61 -7.35 -10.91 -5.04
CA LEU A 61 -8.26 -10.53 -3.95
C LEU A 61 -8.65 -11.69 -3.02
N SER A 62 -8.28 -12.94 -3.34
CA SER A 62 -8.54 -14.11 -2.49
C SER A 62 -7.69 -14.12 -1.22
N SER A 63 -8.04 -14.99 -0.26
CA SER A 63 -7.23 -15.20 0.95
C SER A 63 -5.78 -15.54 0.65
N ASP A 64 -5.54 -16.38 -0.35
CA ASP A 64 -4.22 -16.87 -0.71
C ASP A 64 -3.41 -15.76 -1.38
N GLY A 65 -4.04 -15.01 -2.29
CA GLY A 65 -3.44 -13.82 -2.90
C GLY A 65 -3.05 -12.78 -1.85
N GLN A 66 -3.93 -12.51 -0.88
CA GLN A 66 -3.65 -11.57 0.20
C GLN A 66 -2.58 -12.07 1.18
N ALA A 67 -2.49 -13.38 1.42
CA ALA A 67 -1.40 -13.96 2.21
C ALA A 67 -0.04 -13.73 1.52
N MET A 68 0.03 -13.88 0.19
CA MET A 68 1.24 -13.58 -0.58
C MET A 68 1.59 -12.09 -0.53
N VAL A 69 0.62 -11.19 -0.66
CA VAL A 69 0.82 -9.73 -0.52
C VAL A 69 1.49 -9.41 0.81
N LYS A 70 1.02 -10.01 1.92
CA LYS A 70 1.63 -9.85 3.25
C LYS A 70 3.07 -10.36 3.30
N GLN A 71 3.34 -11.52 2.72
CA GLN A 71 4.69 -12.11 2.69
C GLN A 71 5.70 -11.23 1.95
N GLN A 72 5.25 -10.46 0.96
CA GLN A 72 6.07 -9.51 0.21
C GLN A 72 6.23 -8.15 0.91
N GLY A 73 5.69 -7.99 2.13
CA GLY A 73 5.84 -6.77 2.93
C GLY A 73 4.79 -5.69 2.65
N TYR A 74 3.73 -5.99 1.89
CA TYR A 74 2.61 -5.08 1.66
C TYR A 74 1.49 -5.30 2.69
N THR A 75 0.65 -4.28 2.88
CA THR A 75 -0.55 -4.37 3.72
C THR A 75 -1.69 -5.04 2.94
N PRO A 76 -2.27 -6.14 3.44
CA PRO A 76 -3.43 -6.77 2.82
C PRO A 76 -4.67 -5.87 2.80
N VAL A 77 -5.51 -6.06 1.79
CA VAL A 77 -6.83 -5.44 1.72
C VAL A 77 -7.77 -6.16 2.68
N THR A 78 -8.49 -5.39 3.46
CA THR A 78 -9.49 -5.79 4.45
C THR A 78 -10.73 -4.91 4.28
N ALA A 79 -11.84 -5.26 4.93
CA ALA A 79 -13.03 -4.42 4.93
C ALA A 79 -12.76 -3.00 5.50
N ALA A 80 -11.75 -2.83 6.37
CA ALA A 80 -11.43 -1.58 7.03
C ALA A 80 -10.60 -0.60 6.17
N ASN A 81 -9.85 -1.10 5.16
CA ASN A 81 -8.94 -0.29 4.34
C ASN A 81 -9.21 -0.42 2.83
N SER A 82 -10.38 -0.92 2.44
CA SER A 82 -10.80 -1.08 1.03
C SER A 82 -11.26 0.22 0.36
N GLN A 83 -11.50 1.27 1.14
CA GLN A 83 -11.79 2.61 0.65
C GLN A 83 -10.48 3.21 0.15
N GLY A 84 -10.29 3.24 -1.17
CA GLY A 84 -9.03 3.70 -1.77
C GLY A 84 -8.61 5.06 -1.24
N HIS A 85 -7.37 5.17 -0.77
CA HIS A 85 -6.81 6.41 -0.28
C HIS A 85 -6.60 7.33 -1.48
N HIS A 86 -7.59 8.18 -1.74
CA HIS A 86 -7.46 9.27 -2.70
C HIS A 86 -6.32 10.13 -2.21
N GLY A 87 -5.15 9.98 -2.84
CA GLY A 87 -3.93 10.66 -2.42
C GLY A 87 -4.21 12.13 -2.16
N HIS A 88 -3.55 12.70 -1.14
CA HIS A 88 -3.64 14.11 -0.82
C HIS A 88 -3.21 14.93 -2.05
N SER A 89 -4.16 15.19 -2.94
CA SER A 89 -4.00 16.06 -4.09
C SER A 89 -3.73 17.42 -3.49
N ARG A 90 -2.44 17.78 -3.42
CA ARG A 90 -2.04 19.15 -3.16
C ARG A 90 -2.70 19.96 -4.27
N LYS A 91 -3.86 20.57 -3.98
CA LYS A 91 -4.39 21.65 -4.82
C LYS A 91 -3.23 22.62 -4.96
N ARG A 92 -2.65 22.70 -6.16
CA ARG A 92 -1.74 23.79 -6.48
C ARG A 92 -2.52 25.08 -6.21
N PRO A 93 -2.04 25.97 -5.32
CA PRO A 93 -2.69 27.25 -5.16
C PRO A 93 -2.67 27.94 -6.53
N GLY A 94 -3.80 28.56 -6.87
CA GLY A 94 -4.09 29.08 -8.20
C GLY A 94 -2.97 29.95 -8.78
N ARG A 95 -2.80 29.83 -10.09
CA ARG A 95 -2.12 30.81 -10.91
C ARG A 95 -3.12 31.86 -11.35
#